data_AF-A0A1H9TBY6-F1
#
_entry.id   AF-A0A1H9TBY6-F1
#
_cell.length_a   1.000
_cell.length_b   1.000
_cell.length_c   1.000
_cell.angle_alpha   90.00
_cell.angle_beta   90.00
_cell.angle_gamma   90.00
#
_symmetry.space_group_name_H-M   'P 1'
#
loop_
_entity.id
_entity.type
_entity.pdbx_description
1 polymer ?
#
loop_
_entity_poly.entity_id
_entity_poly.type
_entity_poly.pdbx_seq_one_letter_code
_entity_poly.pdbx_strand_id
1 'polypeptide(L)'
;MNHIPTYLKEHATFIAENDFLELKIEPKLPHDWFEIFYSGDLIYLENDCLITNEKLAEPILIIAKSHDSNEEIVLFDGALYGYDNMFCYEHDPLFVKNRSLKKYPSEKVRTIELAVGLGIDYESEKEDYSFDSEGNVVLIDDRRVAWEDVKRDGFDFLQIKIITEENQVYEIMSEELS
;
A
#
# COMPACT_ATOMS: atom_id res chain seq x y z
N MET A 1 18.40 1.30 -7.73
CA MET A 1 17.93 -0.05 -7.33
C MET A 1 16.47 -0.16 -7.74
N ASN A 2 15.82 -1.32 -7.68
CA ASN A 2 14.38 -1.36 -7.93
C ASN A 2 13.67 -1.06 -6.60
N HIS A 3 13.22 0.19 -6.43
CA HIS A 3 12.58 0.66 -5.19
C HIS A 3 11.09 0.28 -5.09
N ILE A 4 10.52 -0.39 -6.10
CA ILE A 4 9.12 -0.84 -6.08
C ILE A 4 8.89 -1.73 -4.84
N PRO A 5 7.85 -1.49 -4.01
CA PRO A 5 7.49 -2.37 -2.91
C PRO A 5 7.40 -3.84 -3.33
N THR A 6 7.84 -4.74 -2.47
CA THR A 6 7.97 -6.17 -2.80
C THR A 6 6.67 -6.77 -3.30
N TYR A 7 5.56 -6.42 -2.66
CA TYR A 7 4.22 -6.91 -2.93
C TYR A 7 3.59 -6.34 -4.22
N LEU A 8 4.17 -5.27 -4.79
CA LEU A 8 3.70 -4.65 -6.04
C LEU A 8 4.56 -5.01 -7.25
N LYS A 9 5.72 -5.63 -7.06
CA LYS A 9 6.74 -5.81 -8.11
C LYS A 9 6.24 -6.49 -9.38
N GLU A 10 5.31 -7.43 -9.28
CA GLU A 10 4.78 -8.19 -10.42
C GLU A 10 3.56 -7.51 -11.08
N HIS A 11 3.07 -6.41 -10.49
CA HIS A 11 1.83 -5.73 -10.90
C HIS A 11 2.06 -4.28 -11.33
N ALA A 12 3.00 -3.60 -10.68
CA ALA A 12 3.28 -2.19 -10.88
C ALA A 12 4.34 -1.96 -11.97
N THR A 13 4.09 -0.95 -12.79
CA THR A 13 5.05 -0.38 -13.72
C THR A 13 5.62 0.89 -13.12
N PHE A 14 6.95 1.00 -13.13
CA PHE A 14 7.67 2.22 -12.78
C PHE A 14 7.36 3.35 -13.76
N ILE A 15 7.06 4.54 -13.25
CA ILE A 15 6.85 5.75 -14.05
C ILE A 15 8.04 6.71 -13.90
N ALA A 16 8.31 7.15 -12.67
CA ALA A 16 9.37 8.09 -12.35
C ALA A 16 9.80 7.96 -10.88
N GLU A 17 10.95 8.53 -10.55
CA GLU A 17 11.45 8.66 -9.17
C GLU A 17 12.03 10.06 -9.01
N ASN A 18 11.22 10.97 -8.45
CA ASN A 18 11.61 12.36 -8.18
C ASN A 18 11.51 12.59 -6.67
N ASP A 19 10.51 13.35 -6.22
CA ASP A 19 10.19 13.51 -4.80
C ASP A 19 9.55 12.23 -4.21
N PHE A 20 8.88 11.46 -5.07
CA PHE A 20 8.27 10.17 -4.77
C PHE A 20 8.66 9.14 -5.83
N LEU A 21 8.57 7.86 -5.47
CA LEU A 21 8.52 6.76 -6.41
C LEU A 21 7.10 6.65 -6.98
N GLU A 22 6.96 6.98 -8.26
CA GLU A 22 5.69 6.97 -8.98
C GLU A 22 5.49 5.64 -9.71
N LEU A 23 4.38 4.97 -9.38
CA LEU A 23 4.02 3.66 -9.91
C LEU A 23 2.65 3.69 -10.54
N LYS A 24 2.45 2.79 -11.51
CA LYS A 24 1.16 2.60 -12.19
C LYS A 24 0.79 1.13 -12.26
N ILE A 25 -0.47 0.81 -11.97
CA ILE A 25 -1.05 -0.52 -12.14
C ILE A 25 -2.23 -0.41 -13.11
N GLU A 26 -2.25 -1.29 -14.10
CA GLU A 26 -3.31 -1.39 -15.11
C GLU A 26 -3.78 -2.85 -15.24
N PRO A 27 -5.05 -3.09 -15.62
CA PRO A 27 -5.54 -4.43 -15.88
C PRO A 27 -4.73 -5.12 -16.98
N LYS A 28 -4.51 -6.43 -16.84
CA LYS A 28 -3.75 -7.22 -17.84
C LYS A 28 -4.46 -7.34 -19.18
N LEU A 29 -5.78 -7.17 -19.21
CA LEU A 29 -6.60 -7.31 -20.41
C LEU A 29 -7.13 -5.95 -20.88
N PRO A 30 -7.15 -5.66 -22.20
CA PRO A 30 -7.50 -4.32 -22.73
C PRO A 30 -8.87 -3.77 -22.34
N HIS A 31 -9.85 -4.63 -22.05
CA HIS A 31 -11.23 -4.22 -21.72
C HIS A 31 -11.61 -4.46 -20.26
N ASP A 32 -10.66 -4.93 -19.46
CA ASP A 32 -10.86 -5.23 -18.05
C ASP A 32 -10.71 -3.97 -17.19
N TRP A 33 -11.21 -4.03 -15.97
CA TRP A 33 -11.16 -2.94 -15.00
C TRP A 33 -11.07 -3.51 -13.58
N PHE A 34 -10.67 -2.67 -12.65
CA PHE A 34 -10.63 -3.02 -11.25
C PHE A 34 -11.91 -2.58 -10.52
N GLU A 35 -12.32 -3.41 -9.58
CA GLU A 35 -13.14 -3.04 -8.44
C GLU A 35 -12.26 -2.90 -7.22
N ILE A 36 -12.39 -1.79 -6.49
CA ILE A 36 -11.60 -1.56 -5.27
C ILE A 36 -12.39 -2.04 -4.05
N PHE A 37 -11.71 -2.77 -3.19
CA PHE A 37 -12.20 -3.25 -1.91
C PHE A 37 -11.29 -2.74 -0.80
N TYR A 38 -11.88 -2.43 0.36
CA TYR A 38 -11.13 -1.89 1.48
C TYR A 38 -11.65 -2.36 2.84
N SER A 39 -10.74 -2.42 3.81
CA SER A 39 -11.05 -2.44 5.24
C SER A 39 -10.65 -1.10 5.84
N GLY A 40 -11.58 -0.46 6.54
CA GLY A 40 -11.44 0.90 7.06
C GLY A 40 -12.75 1.68 7.04
N ASP A 41 -12.62 2.99 7.22
CA ASP A 41 -13.66 4.01 7.15
C ASP A 41 -13.51 4.86 5.90
N LEU A 42 -14.60 5.53 5.50
CA LEU A 42 -14.57 6.53 4.44
C LEU A 42 -14.75 7.93 5.02
N ILE A 43 -13.90 8.85 4.58
CA ILE A 43 -14.04 10.28 4.80
C ILE A 43 -14.32 10.95 3.46
N TYR A 44 -15.51 11.54 3.35
CA TYR A 44 -15.92 12.25 2.14
C TYR A 44 -15.42 13.70 2.22
N LEU A 45 -14.60 14.07 1.24
CA LEU A 45 -14.14 15.43 0.96
C LEU A 45 -14.94 15.99 -0.22
N GLU A 46 -14.71 17.25 -0.60
CA GLU A 46 -15.50 17.89 -1.66
C GLU A 46 -15.45 17.11 -3.00
N ASN A 47 -14.29 16.54 -3.35
CA ASN A 47 -14.10 15.80 -4.60
C ASN A 47 -13.57 14.37 -4.39
N ASP A 48 -13.10 14.03 -3.19
CA ASP A 48 -12.42 12.78 -2.88
C ASP A 48 -13.13 11.99 -1.78
N CYS A 49 -12.81 10.71 -1.67
CA CYS A 49 -13.36 9.85 -0.63
C CYS A 49 -12.23 8.96 -0.09
N LEU A 50 -11.57 9.43 0.95
CA LEU A 50 -10.38 8.78 1.50
C LEU A 50 -10.76 7.56 2.34
N ILE A 51 -10.01 6.48 2.16
CA ILE A 51 -10.01 5.31 3.02
C ILE A 51 -9.05 5.60 4.18
N THR A 52 -9.58 5.57 5.40
CA THR A 52 -8.79 5.80 6.63
C THR A 52 -9.10 4.74 7.68
N ASN A 53 -8.40 4.75 8.80
CA ASN A 53 -8.71 3.96 10.01
C ASN A 53 -9.05 4.85 11.21
N GLU A 54 -9.57 6.07 11.00
CA GLU A 54 -9.84 7.00 12.10
C GLU A 54 -10.87 6.49 13.13
N LYS A 55 -11.84 5.67 12.73
CA LYS A 55 -12.91 5.19 13.62
C LYS A 55 -12.77 3.70 13.95
N LEU A 56 -11.88 2.98 13.27
CA LEU A 56 -11.65 1.55 13.45
C LEU A 56 -10.22 1.31 13.91
N ALA A 57 -10.05 0.48 14.93
CA ALA A 57 -8.71 0.06 15.38
C ALA A 57 -8.02 -0.91 14.40
N GLU A 58 -8.73 -1.37 13.36
CA GLU A 58 -8.20 -2.31 12.38
C GLU A 58 -7.28 -1.59 11.38
N PRO A 59 -6.09 -2.14 11.08
CA PRO A 59 -5.23 -1.58 10.06
C PRO A 59 -5.90 -1.60 8.67
N ILE A 60 -5.68 -0.53 7.91
CA ILE A 60 -6.20 -0.38 6.56
C ILE A 60 -5.78 -1.57 5.69
N LEU A 61 -6.68 -2.04 4.84
CA LEU A 61 -6.37 -2.97 3.76
C LEU A 61 -7.05 -2.47 2.51
N ILE A 62 -6.33 -2.32 1.40
CA ILE A 62 -6.88 -1.89 0.11
C ILE A 62 -6.46 -2.91 -0.95
N ILE A 63 -7.45 -3.41 -1.68
CA ILE A 63 -7.28 -4.46 -2.69
C ILE A 63 -7.97 -4.02 -3.97
N ALA A 64 -7.30 -4.22 -5.11
CA ALA A 64 -7.89 -4.14 -6.43
C ALA A 64 -8.20 -5.55 -6.94
N LYS A 65 -9.45 -5.77 -7.39
CA LYS A 65 -9.88 -7.02 -8.02
C LYS A 65 -10.21 -6.78 -9.48
N SER A 66 -9.53 -7.47 -10.38
CA SER A 66 -9.84 -7.46 -11.80
C SER A 66 -11.21 -8.09 -12.04
N HIS A 67 -12.01 -7.48 -12.91
CA HIS A 67 -13.33 -7.98 -13.25
C HIS A 67 -13.26 -9.25 -14.10
N ASP A 68 -12.34 -9.30 -15.06
CA ASP A 68 -12.30 -10.36 -16.09
C ASP A 68 -11.26 -11.46 -15.79
N SER A 69 -10.15 -11.15 -15.11
CA SER A 69 -9.00 -12.07 -14.98
C SER A 69 -8.91 -12.79 -13.63
N ASN A 70 -9.82 -12.51 -12.69
CA ASN A 70 -9.76 -12.93 -11.28
C ASN A 70 -8.46 -12.52 -10.55
N GLU A 71 -7.66 -11.62 -11.13
CA GLU A 71 -6.48 -11.09 -10.46
C GLU A 71 -6.89 -10.25 -9.25
N GLU A 72 -6.23 -10.50 -8.13
CA GLU A 72 -6.39 -9.75 -6.89
C GLU A 72 -5.03 -9.18 -6.50
N ILE A 73 -4.97 -7.86 -6.30
CA ILE A 73 -3.75 -7.13 -6.02
C ILE A 73 -3.94 -6.38 -4.71
N VAL A 74 -3.08 -6.65 -3.73
CA VAL A 74 -3.00 -5.82 -2.53
C VAL A 74 -2.34 -4.50 -2.93
N LEU A 75 -3.04 -3.38 -2.80
CA LEU A 75 -2.50 -2.05 -3.04
C LEU A 75 -1.79 -1.51 -1.80
N PHE A 76 -2.36 -1.80 -0.63
CA PHE A 76 -1.76 -1.49 0.66
C PHE A 76 -2.33 -2.40 1.75
N ASP A 77 -1.47 -2.86 2.65
CA ASP A 77 -1.86 -3.53 3.88
C ASP A 77 -1.11 -2.86 5.04
N GLY A 78 -1.82 -2.00 5.78
CA GLY A 78 -1.29 -1.29 6.93
C GLY A 78 -1.02 -2.19 8.14
N ALA A 79 -1.28 -3.50 8.06
CA ALA A 79 -0.76 -4.44 9.06
C ALA A 79 0.67 -4.88 8.75
N LEU A 80 1.16 -4.65 7.53
CA LEU A 80 2.36 -5.28 7.00
C LEU A 80 3.43 -4.30 6.48
N TYR A 81 3.01 -3.16 5.92
CA TYR A 81 3.83 -2.26 5.12
C TYR A 81 3.73 -0.79 5.57
N GLY A 82 4.74 0.00 5.24
CA GLY A 82 4.98 1.33 5.80
C GLY A 82 5.82 1.24 7.07
N TYR A 83 6.71 2.22 7.28
CA TYR A 83 7.70 2.18 8.36
C TYR A 83 7.06 2.01 9.74
N ASP A 84 6.07 2.85 10.05
CA ASP A 84 5.33 2.79 11.30
C ASP A 84 4.70 1.42 11.56
N ASN A 85 4.12 0.79 10.53
CA ASN A 85 3.50 -0.52 10.66
C ASN A 85 4.50 -1.67 10.78
N MET A 86 5.75 -1.46 10.34
CA MET A 86 6.81 -2.45 10.44
C MET A 86 7.58 -2.36 11.77
N PHE A 87 7.66 -1.17 12.37
CA PHE A 87 8.56 -0.90 13.50
C PHE A 87 7.90 -0.25 14.72
N CYS A 88 6.76 0.42 14.58
CA CYS A 88 6.15 1.21 15.64
C CYS A 88 4.81 0.63 16.14
N TYR A 89 3.99 0.07 15.24
CA TYR A 89 2.64 -0.39 15.56
C TYR A 89 2.53 -1.92 15.62
N GLU A 90 2.16 -2.42 16.79
CA GLU A 90 1.67 -3.79 16.96
C GLU A 90 0.17 -3.85 16.66
N HIS A 91 -0.20 -4.71 15.72
CA HIS A 91 -1.60 -4.94 15.36
C HIS A 91 -2.14 -6.21 16.03
N ASP A 92 -3.36 -6.16 16.58
CA ASP A 92 -4.01 -7.36 17.11
C ASP A 92 -4.22 -8.38 15.98
N PRO A 93 -3.66 -9.60 16.06
CA PRO A 93 -3.79 -10.61 15.00
C PRO A 93 -5.25 -10.98 14.69
N LEU A 94 -6.16 -10.86 15.67
CA LEU A 94 -7.58 -11.09 15.46
C LEU A 94 -8.21 -9.99 14.61
N PHE A 95 -7.81 -8.74 14.79
CA PHE A 95 -8.25 -7.65 13.91
C PHE A 95 -7.72 -7.88 12.51
N VAL A 96 -6.40 -8.06 12.34
CA VAL A 96 -5.77 -8.29 11.03
C VAL A 96 -6.46 -9.42 10.25
N LYS A 97 -6.74 -10.54 10.91
CA LYS A 97 -7.33 -11.74 10.30
C LYS A 97 -8.82 -11.60 9.96
N ASN A 98 -9.59 -10.84 10.73
CA ASN A 98 -11.04 -10.75 10.58
C ASN A 98 -11.52 -9.47 9.88
N ARG A 99 -10.59 -8.66 9.35
CA ARG A 99 -10.90 -7.46 8.55
C ARG A 99 -11.94 -7.76 7.50
N SER A 100 -13.06 -7.03 7.57
CA SER A 100 -14.13 -7.15 6.58
C SER A 100 -13.89 -6.20 5.43
N LEU A 101 -13.87 -6.73 4.21
CA LEU A 101 -13.75 -5.91 3.00
C LEU A 101 -15.11 -5.36 2.57
N LYS A 102 -15.17 -4.04 2.37
CA LYS A 102 -16.29 -3.31 1.75
C LYS A 102 -15.88 -2.92 0.34
N LYS A 103 -16.85 -2.89 -0.59
CA LYS A 103 -16.59 -2.36 -1.92
C LYS A 103 -16.51 -0.83 -1.85
N TYR A 104 -15.44 -0.26 -2.40
CA TYR A 104 -15.29 1.19 -2.53
C TYR A 104 -16.27 1.73 -3.58
N PRO A 105 -16.92 2.89 -3.34
CA PRO A 105 -17.96 3.41 -4.22
C PRO A 105 -17.37 4.14 -5.45
N SER A 106 -16.67 3.42 -6.32
CA SER A 106 -16.17 3.95 -7.60
C SER A 106 -16.87 3.33 -8.81
N GLU A 107 -16.75 4.01 -9.94
CA GLU A 107 -16.96 3.40 -11.26
C GLU A 107 -15.83 2.42 -11.61
N LYS A 108 -15.82 1.96 -12.88
CA LYS A 108 -14.80 1.05 -13.41
C LYS A 108 -13.42 1.72 -13.39
N VAL A 109 -12.50 1.19 -12.60
CA VAL A 109 -11.13 1.73 -12.49
C VAL A 109 -10.25 1.12 -13.57
N ARG A 110 -9.63 1.97 -14.40
CA ARG A 110 -8.73 1.54 -15.49
C ARG A 110 -7.26 1.67 -15.13
N THR A 111 -6.94 2.61 -14.25
CA THR A 111 -5.56 2.85 -13.82
C THR A 111 -5.55 3.15 -12.33
N ILE A 112 -4.56 2.61 -11.65
CA ILE A 112 -4.23 2.94 -10.27
C ILE A 112 -2.85 3.56 -10.30
N GLU A 113 -2.71 4.75 -9.74
CA GLU A 113 -1.43 5.44 -9.59
C GLU A 113 -1.06 5.47 -8.11
N LEU A 114 0.21 5.20 -7.81
CA LEU A 114 0.76 5.26 -6.47
C LEU A 114 1.95 6.22 -6.45
N ALA A 115 2.02 7.03 -5.39
CA ALA A 115 3.21 7.79 -5.04
C ALA A 115 3.71 7.29 -3.69
N VAL A 116 4.93 6.74 -3.67
CA VAL A 116 5.56 6.14 -2.49
C VAL A 116 6.69 7.03 -2.02
N GLY A 117 6.66 7.46 -0.76
CA GLY A 117 7.73 8.22 -0.12
C GLY A 117 8.92 7.34 0.24
N LEU A 118 10.13 7.82 -0.03
CA LEU A 118 11.37 7.11 0.24
C LEU A 118 12.31 7.98 1.09
N GLY A 119 11.77 8.74 2.05
CA GLY A 119 12.51 9.74 2.82
C GLY A 119 13.35 9.19 3.97
N ILE A 120 13.17 7.92 4.35
CA ILE A 120 13.92 7.27 5.44
C ILE A 120 15.34 6.92 4.98
N ASP A 121 16.34 7.46 5.67
CA ASP A 121 17.76 7.14 5.45
C ASP A 121 18.17 5.88 6.24
N TYR A 122 17.67 4.74 5.77
CA TYR A 122 17.93 3.43 6.37
C TYR A 122 19.42 3.11 6.55
N GLU A 123 20.29 3.57 5.65
CA GLU A 123 21.72 3.25 5.75
C GLU A 123 22.37 4.04 6.90
N SER A 124 21.91 5.26 7.19
CA SER A 124 22.36 6.03 8.35
C SER A 124 21.81 5.47 9.68
N GLU A 125 20.61 4.91 9.66
CA GLU A 125 19.89 4.40 10.84
C GLU A 125 20.09 2.89 11.05
N LYS A 126 20.92 2.24 10.23
CA LYS A 126 21.04 0.76 10.22
C LYS A 126 21.34 0.16 11.59
N GLU A 127 22.09 0.86 12.44
CA GLU A 127 22.45 0.41 13.78
C GLU A 127 21.28 0.39 14.76
N ASP A 128 20.18 1.08 14.45
CA ASP A 128 18.97 1.13 15.30
C ASP A 128 18.06 -0.09 15.11
N TYR A 129 18.27 -0.88 14.04
CA TYR A 129 17.48 -2.07 13.75
C TYR A 129 18.07 -3.35 14.34
N SER A 130 17.19 -4.26 14.73
CA SER A 130 17.59 -5.60 15.22
C SER A 130 17.75 -6.56 14.05
N PHE A 131 18.86 -7.29 14.01
CA PHE A 131 19.13 -8.31 12.99
C PHE A 131 19.23 -9.70 13.61
N ASP A 132 18.70 -10.70 12.91
CA ASP A 132 18.92 -12.11 13.23
C ASP A 132 20.31 -12.61 12.77
N SER A 133 20.62 -13.88 13.05
CA SER A 133 21.90 -14.49 12.66
C SER A 133 22.09 -14.66 11.15
N GLU A 134 21.02 -14.59 10.36
CA GLU A 134 21.04 -14.69 8.91
C GLU A 134 21.14 -13.31 8.23
N GLY A 135 21.10 -12.23 9.02
CA GLY A 135 21.20 -10.86 8.54
C GLY A 135 19.85 -10.26 8.10
N ASN A 136 18.73 -10.87 8.47
CA ASN A 136 17.40 -10.29 8.27
C ASN A 136 17.06 -9.36 9.42
N VAL A 137 16.31 -8.30 9.13
CA VAL A 137 15.75 -7.42 10.14
C VAL A 137 14.59 -8.13 10.84
N VAL A 138 14.56 -8.04 12.17
CA VAL A 138 13.45 -8.50 13.00
C VAL A 138 12.49 -7.32 13.19
N LEU A 139 11.28 -7.45 12.64
CA LEU A 139 10.22 -6.45 12.76
C LEU A 139 9.51 -6.53 14.12
N ILE A 140 8.66 -5.55 14.42
CA ILE A 140 7.90 -5.48 15.69
C ILE A 140 6.97 -6.69 15.89
N ASP A 141 6.49 -7.29 14.81
CA ASP A 141 5.60 -8.45 14.79
C ASP A 141 6.32 -9.80 14.64
N ASP A 142 7.63 -9.83 14.97
CA ASP A 142 8.53 -10.97 14.82
C ASP A 142 8.76 -11.45 13.38
N ARG A 143 8.24 -10.80 12.32
CA ARG A 143 8.65 -11.17 10.96
C ARG A 143 10.15 -10.90 10.76
N ARG A 144 10.79 -11.73 9.93
CA ARG A 144 12.20 -11.58 9.54
C ARG A 144 12.23 -11.24 8.06
N VAL A 145 12.74 -10.05 7.74
CA VAL A 145 12.70 -9.49 6.38
C VAL A 145 14.11 -9.10 5.95
N ALA A 146 14.46 -9.40 4.70
CA ALA A 146 15.77 -9.04 4.16
C ALA A 146 15.96 -7.50 4.18
N TRP A 147 17.18 -7.03 4.46
CA TRP A 147 17.48 -5.59 4.54
C TRP A 147 17.02 -4.78 3.32
N GLU A 148 17.21 -5.32 2.12
CA GLU A 148 16.80 -4.65 0.88
C GLU A 148 15.28 -4.60 0.72
N ASP A 149 14.55 -5.57 1.28
CA ASP A 149 13.09 -5.58 1.23
C ASP A 149 12.50 -4.65 2.30
N VAL A 150 13.15 -4.50 3.45
CA VAL A 150 12.78 -3.48 4.46
C VAL A 150 12.78 -2.08 3.83
N LYS A 151 13.84 -1.73 3.10
CA LYS A 151 13.94 -0.42 2.42
C LYS A 151 12.88 -0.19 1.35
N ARG A 152 12.30 -1.25 0.81
CA ARG A 152 11.27 -1.19 -0.25
C ARG A 152 9.85 -1.15 0.33
N ASP A 153 9.67 -1.80 1.48
CA ASP A 153 8.35 -2.03 2.08
C ASP A 153 8.07 -1.08 3.25
N GLY A 154 9.10 -0.53 3.88
CA GLY A 154 9.03 0.46 4.95
C GLY A 154 9.17 1.88 4.43
N PHE A 155 8.25 2.31 3.56
CA PHE A 155 8.15 3.69 3.10
C PHE A 155 7.51 4.59 4.17
N ASP A 156 7.79 5.89 4.10
CA ASP A 156 7.27 6.92 5.01
C ASP A 156 6.02 7.61 4.50
N PHE A 157 5.64 7.41 3.24
CA PHE A 157 4.43 7.99 2.68
C PHE A 157 3.82 7.09 1.62
N LEU A 158 2.49 7.08 1.56
CA LEU A 158 1.77 6.45 0.47
C LEU A 158 0.53 7.25 0.06
N GLN A 159 0.45 7.58 -1.22
CA GLN A 159 -0.77 8.03 -1.87
C GLN A 159 -1.23 7.02 -2.91
N ILE A 160 -2.55 6.82 -2.98
CA ILE A 160 -3.19 5.99 -4.01
C ILE A 160 -4.29 6.80 -4.68
N LYS A 161 -4.20 6.88 -6.02
CA LYS A 161 -5.20 7.47 -6.90
C LYS A 161 -5.79 6.41 -7.82
N ILE A 162 -7.08 6.53 -8.09
CA ILE A 162 -7.77 5.72 -9.09
C ILE A 162 -8.25 6.60 -10.23
N ILE A 163 -8.10 6.09 -11.45
CA ILE A 163 -8.57 6.74 -12.67
C ILE A 163 -9.63 5.84 -13.29
N THR A 164 -10.84 6.38 -13.47
CA THR A 164 -11.96 5.64 -14.02
C THR A 164 -11.90 5.54 -15.55
N GLU A 165 -12.74 4.68 -16.12
CA GLU A 165 -12.95 4.60 -17.57
C GLU A 165 -13.39 5.95 -18.18
N GLU A 166 -14.06 6.81 -17.40
CA GLU A 166 -14.45 8.17 -17.81
C GLU A 166 -13.33 9.22 -17.59
N ASN A 167 -12.12 8.81 -17.20
CA ASN A 167 -10.97 9.65 -16.83
C ASN A 167 -11.22 10.57 -15.63
N GLN A 168 -12.14 10.18 -14.74
CA GLN A 168 -12.26 10.83 -13.44
C GLN A 168 -11.14 10.33 -12.53
N VAL A 169 -10.52 11.24 -11.81
CA VAL A 169 -9.43 10.95 -10.88
C VAL A 169 -9.95 11.14 -9.47
N TYR A 170 -9.72 10.13 -8.62
CA TYR A 170 -10.05 10.18 -7.20
C TYR A 170 -8.83 9.79 -6.39
N GLU A 171 -8.49 10.60 -5.40
CA GLU A 171 -7.61 10.16 -4.33
C GLU A 171 -8.40 9.30 -3.35
N ILE A 172 -7.88 8.10 -3.08
CA ILE A 172 -8.55 7.14 -2.20
C ILE A 172 -7.76 6.86 -0.93
N MET A 173 -6.50 7.27 -0.87
CA MET A 173 -5.64 7.17 0.30
C MET A 173 -4.48 8.17 0.15
N SER A 174 -4.09 8.81 1.25
CA SER A 174 -2.87 9.60 1.37
C SER A 174 -2.46 9.64 2.83
N GLU A 175 -1.41 8.91 3.20
CA GLU A 175 -0.98 8.73 4.59
C GLU A 175 0.53 8.92 4.73
N GLU A 176 0.93 9.62 5.79
CA GLU A 176 2.29 9.60 6.33
C GLU A 176 2.42 8.37 7.24
N LEU A 177 3.57 7.70 7.18
CA LEU A 177 3.81 6.36 7.73
C LEU A 177 5.16 6.29 8.46
N SER A 178 5.60 7.41 9.06
CA SER A 178 6.88 7.58 9.77
C SER A 178 6.76 8.34 11.08
#